data_AF-A0A3N5E7S0-F1
#
_entry.id   AF-A0A3N5E7S0-F1
#
_cell.length_a   1.000
_cell.length_b   1.000
_cell.length_c   1.000
_cell.angle_alpha   90.00
_cell.angle_beta   90.00
_cell.angle_gamma   90.00
#
_symmetry.space_group_name_H-M   'P 1'
#
loop_
_entity.id
_entity.type
_entity.pdbx_description
1 polymer ?
#
loop_
_entity_poly.entity_id
_entity_poly.type
_entity_poly.pdbx_seq_one_letter_code
_entity_poly.pdbx_strand_id
1 'polypeptide(L)' 'MAVVMVLSACGTSGPSGMLQELGDGEGELNLIIWSGYAEEGAVEGYDWVNPFEEDTGCQVNSTVMNDSGHGVQLLQ' A
#
# COMPACT_ATOMS: atom_id res chain seq x y z
N MET A 1 25.72 46.60 -3.30
CA MET A 1 26.11 45.92 -2.04
C MET A 1 25.11 46.34 -0.97
N ALA A 2 24.20 45.45 -0.60
CA ALA A 2 23.48 45.47 0.67
C ALA A 2 23.25 43.99 1.03
N VAL A 3 23.64 43.65 2.25
CA VAL A 3 23.86 42.32 2.78
C VAL A 3 22.78 42.06 3.85
N VAL A 4 22.35 40.79 3.99
CA VAL A 4 21.61 40.20 5.14
C VAL A 4 20.09 40.49 5.15
N MET A 5 19.16 39.52 5.25
CA MET A 5 19.10 38.36 6.15
C MET A 5 18.74 37.03 5.47
N VAL A 6 19.54 36.00 5.73
CA VAL A 6 19.18 34.59 5.55
C VAL A 6 18.31 34.18 6.73
N LEU A 7 17.01 33.98 6.48
CA LEU A 7 16.14 33.22 7.39
C LEU A 7 16.30 31.74 7.03
N SER A 8 17.21 31.06 7.73
CA SER A 8 17.17 29.59 7.82
C SER A 8 15.88 29.20 8.53
N ALA A 9 14.85 28.83 7.76
CA ALA A 9 13.64 28.20 8.27
C ALA A 9 13.98 26.77 8.72
N CYS A 10 14.59 26.65 9.90
CA CYS A 10 14.75 25.39 10.57
C CYS A 10 13.38 24.94 11.11
N GLY A 11 12.85 23.83 10.58
CA GLY A 11 11.86 22.98 11.23
C GLY A 11 10.58 23.65 11.71
N THR A 12 9.63 23.90 10.80
CA THR A 12 8.22 23.93 11.20
C THR A 12 7.72 22.50 11.34
N SER A 13 7.95 21.90 12.51
CA SER A 13 7.14 20.78 12.98
C SER A 13 5.79 21.37 13.40
N GLY A 14 4.96 21.74 12.41
CA GLY A 14 3.55 22.01 12.66
C GLY A 14 2.89 20.76 13.28
N PRO A 15 1.71 20.89 13.90
CA PRO A 15 0.97 19.73 14.36
C PRO A 15 0.82 18.78 13.17
N SER A 16 1.38 17.57 13.27
CA SER A 16 1.11 16.52 12.31
C SER A 16 -0.38 16.19 12.45
N GLY A 17 -1.23 16.90 11.72
CA GLY A 17 -2.66 16.64 11.69
C GLY A 17 -2.84 15.17 11.32
N MET A 18 -3.61 14.44 12.12
CA MET A 18 -3.95 13.06 11.78
C MET A 18 -4.61 13.04 10.41
N LEU A 19 -4.21 12.10 9.55
CA LEU A 19 -4.84 11.92 8.25
C LEU A 19 -6.35 11.71 8.45
N GLN A 20 -7.17 12.58 7.85
CA GLN A 20 -8.62 12.51 7.99
C GLN A 20 -9.27 11.64 6.90
N GLU A 21 -8.64 11.53 5.74
CA GLU A 21 -9.14 10.81 4.58
C GLU A 21 -7.97 10.28 3.73
N LEU A 22 -8.15 9.12 3.08
CA LEU A 22 -7.12 8.47 2.25
C LEU A 22 -7.07 9.02 0.82
N GLY A 23 -8.19 9.52 0.29
CA GLY A 23 -8.33 9.91 -1.12
C GLY A 23 -8.71 8.74 -2.03
N ASP A 24 -8.60 8.95 -3.34
CA ASP A 24 -8.94 7.95 -4.35
C ASP A 24 -7.95 6.76 -4.31
N GLY A 25 -8.45 5.57 -4.64
CA GLY A 25 -7.65 4.35 -4.74
C GLY A 25 -6.68 4.37 -5.92
N GLU A 26 -5.59 3.61 -5.81
CA GLU A 26 -4.55 3.50 -6.85
C GLU A 26 -4.96 2.60 -8.04
N GLY A 27 -6.09 1.89 -7.92
CA GLY A 27 -6.69 1.07 -8.99
C GLY A 27 -6.21 -0.38 -9.02
N GLU A 28 -5.13 -0.71 -8.33
CA GLU A 28 -4.62 -2.08 -8.22
C GLU A 28 -3.85 -2.32 -6.92
N LEU A 29 -3.82 -3.57 -6.48
CA LEU A 29 -3.00 -4.07 -5.37
C LEU A 29 -2.22 -5.29 -5.85
N ASN A 30 -0.91 -5.12 -6.03
CA ASN A 30 -0.02 -6.21 -6.46
C ASN A 30 0.65 -6.88 -5.25
N LEU A 31 0.42 -8.18 -5.07
CA LEU A 31 0.88 -8.96 -3.92
C LEU A 31 1.91 -10.00 -4.34
N ILE A 32 2.98 -10.13 -3.53
CA ILE A 32 3.81 -11.35 -3.50
C ILE A 32 3.45 -12.08 -2.22
N ILE A 33 2.85 -13.26 -2.36
CA ILE A 33 2.14 -13.90 -1.24
C ILE A 33 2.24 -15.41 -1.29
N TRP A 34 2.04 -16.05 -0.14
CA TRP A 34 1.89 -17.50 -0.08
C TRP A 34 0.53 -17.91 -0.69
N SER A 35 0.49 -19.11 -1.29
CA SER A 35 -0.78 -19.69 -1.72
C SER A 35 -1.70 -19.90 -0.52
N GLY A 36 -2.99 -19.58 -0.66
CA GLY A 36 -3.97 -19.71 0.42
C GLY A 36 -4.23 -18.44 1.24
N TYR A 37 -3.50 -17.34 0.97
CA TYR A 37 -3.57 -16.14 1.82
C TYR A 37 -4.46 -15.03 1.22
N ALA A 38 -4.55 -14.96 -0.10
CA ALA A 38 -5.47 -14.09 -0.82
C ALA A 38 -6.60 -14.94 -1.40
N GLU A 39 -7.70 -15.05 -0.66
CA GLU A 39 -8.81 -15.95 -1.00
C GLU A 39 -9.97 -15.16 -1.61
N GLU A 40 -10.50 -15.70 -2.71
CA GLU A 40 -11.56 -15.15 -3.55
C GLU A 40 -12.85 -15.99 -3.46
N GLY A 41 -13.09 -16.66 -2.33
CA GLY A 41 -14.31 -17.44 -2.10
C GLY A 41 -14.29 -18.88 -2.64
N ALA A 42 -13.11 -19.41 -3.02
CA ALA A 42 -12.97 -20.81 -3.41
C ALA A 42 -13.34 -21.80 -2.27
N VAL A 43 -13.18 -21.36 -1.02
CA VAL A 43 -13.61 -22.06 0.19
C VAL A 43 -14.63 -21.19 0.93
N GLU A 44 -15.78 -21.76 1.30
CA GLU A 44 -16.81 -21.00 2.03
C GLU A 44 -16.27 -20.38 3.32
N GLY A 45 -16.59 -19.10 3.53
CA GLY A 45 -16.13 -18.33 4.68
C GLY A 45 -14.75 -17.69 4.51
N TYR A 46 -14.09 -17.89 3.37
CA TYR A 46 -12.79 -17.29 3.05
C TYR A 46 -12.88 -16.50 1.75
N ASP A 47 -13.28 -15.24 1.89
CA ASP A 47 -13.35 -14.29 0.79
C ASP A 47 -13.12 -12.88 1.33
N TRP A 48 -11.92 -12.37 1.14
CA TRP A 48 -11.61 -10.97 1.48
C TRP A 48 -11.24 -10.15 0.25
N VAL A 49 -10.81 -10.81 -0.83
CA VAL A 49 -10.42 -10.14 -2.08
C VAL A 49 -11.64 -9.51 -2.72
N ASN A 50 -12.73 -10.26 -2.94
CA ASN A 50 -13.92 -9.74 -3.62
C ASN A 50 -14.52 -8.50 -2.92
N PRO A 51 -14.81 -8.50 -1.60
CA PRO A 51 -15.33 -7.30 -0.94
C PRO A 51 -14.34 -6.13 -0.97
N PHE A 52 -13.02 -6.40 -0.91
CA PHE A 52 -12.02 -5.34 -1.07
C PHE A 52 -12.08 -4.71 -2.47
N GLU A 53 -12.15 -5.52 -3.53
CA GLU A 53 -12.27 -5.01 -4.91
C GLU A 53 -13.58 -4.25 -5.13
N GLU A 54 -14.69 -4.73 -4.56
CA GLU A 54 -16.00 -4.06 -4.63
C GLU A 54 -15.99 -2.69 -3.93
N ASP A 55 -15.42 -2.62 -2.73
CA ASP A 55 -15.41 -1.40 -1.92
C ASP A 55 -14.41 -0.35 -2.43
N THR A 56 -13.28 -0.81 -3.01
CA THR A 56 -12.17 0.09 -3.39
C THR A 56 -12.06 0.31 -4.89
N GLY A 57 -12.60 -0.58 -5.72
CA GLY A 57 -12.33 -0.63 -7.15
C GLY A 57 -10.90 -1.03 -7.51
N CYS A 58 -10.07 -1.42 -6.53
CA CYS A 58 -8.68 -1.82 -6.76
C CYS A 58 -8.60 -3.31 -7.09
N GLN A 59 -8.13 -3.66 -8.29
CA GLN A 59 -7.92 -5.07 -8.66
C GLN A 59 -6.74 -5.67 -7.88
N VAL A 60 -6.94 -6.80 -7.22
CA VAL A 60 -5.92 -7.57 -6.54
C VAL A 60 -5.24 -8.52 -7.52
N ASN A 61 -3.92 -8.38 -7.67
CA ASN A 61 -3.09 -9.28 -8.46
C ASN A 61 -2.15 -10.04 -7.52
N SER A 62 -2.20 -11.38 -7.53
CA SER A 62 -1.39 -12.20 -6.62
C SER A 62 -0.30 -12.97 -7.37
N THR A 63 0.95 -12.79 -6.95
CA THR A 63 2.11 -13.57 -7.36
C THR A 63 2.51 -14.52 -6.23
N VAL A 64 2.46 -15.82 -6.48
CA VAL A 64 2.71 -16.82 -5.45
C VAL A 64 4.21 -17.07 -5.25
N MET A 65 4.67 -16.96 -4.01
CA MET A 65 6.02 -17.39 -3.60
C MET A 65 6.01 -18.80 -2.98
N ASN A 66 7.08 -19.56 -3.18
CA ASN A 66 7.26 -20.92 -2.65
C ASN A 66 8.17 -20.97 -1.42
N ASP A 67 9.05 -19.98 -1.25
CA ASP A 67 9.89 -19.77 -0.07
C ASP A 67 10.28 -18.28 0.05
N SER A 68 10.83 -17.89 1.20
CA SER A 68 11.22 -16.49 1.45
C SER A 68 12.32 -15.99 0.51
N GLY A 69 13.23 -16.86 0.07
CA GLY A 69 14.29 -16.53 -0.88
C GLY A 69 13.74 -16.26 -2.28
N HIS A 70 12.73 -17.02 -2.71
CA HIS A 70 11.98 -16.72 -3.94
C HIS A 70 11.17 -15.42 -3.80
N GLY A 71 10.52 -15.18 -2.66
CA GLY A 71 9.81 -13.94 -2.40
C GLY A 71 10.68 -12.68 -2.60
N VAL A 72 11.93 -12.72 -2.12
CA VAL A 72 12.90 -11.62 -2.32
C VAL A 72 13.34 -11.48 -3.79
N GLN A 73 13.35 -12.57 -4.56
CA GLN A 73 13.67 -12.51 -5.99
C GLN A 73 12.54 -11.89 -6.82
N LEU A 74 11.29 -12.10 -6.43
CA LEU A 74 10.12 -11.51 -7.11
C LEU A 74 9.96 -10.00 -6.88
N LEU A 75 10.63 -9.44 -5.87
CA LEU A 75 10.62 -8.00 -5.55
C LEU A 75 11.58 -7.17 -6.42
N GLN A 76 12.48 -7.80 -7.17
CA GLN A 76 13.54 -7.15 -7.96
C GLN A 76 13.12 -6.96 -9.42
#